data_AF-A0A9D8E2G8-F1
#
_entry.id   AF-A0A9D8E2G8-F1
#
_cell.length_a   1.000
_cell.length_b   1.000
_cell.length_c   1.000
_cell.angle_alpha   90.00
_cell.angle_beta   90.00
_cell.angle_gamma   90.00
#
_symmetry.space_group_name_H-M   'P 1'
#
loop_
_entity.id
_entity.type
_entity.pdbx_description
1 polymer ?
#
loop_
_entity_poly.entity_id
_entity_poly.type
_entity_poly.pdbx_seq_one_letter_code
_entity_poly.pdbx_strand_id
1 'polypeptide(L)'
;MADAREPRPSLRPAGRPSLPQLVLELRDLLVAYFKQETLLPLRELGRYLAFGVAGSVLLGTGVMLLALGCLRLLQTETGEAFDGNWSWVPYVIVVAVLMIGAAVTWTARKAFRVSKELER
;
A
#
# COMPACT_ATOMS: atom_id res chain seq x y z
N MET A 1 24.42 -67.75 -26.00
CA MET A 1 24.04 -66.78 -27.05
C MET A 1 22.52 -66.63 -26.99
N ALA A 2 22.01 -65.83 -26.05
CA ALA A 2 20.57 -65.60 -25.86
C ALA A 2 20.37 -64.12 -25.53
N ASP A 3 19.98 -63.35 -26.54
CA ASP A 3 19.70 -61.92 -26.49
C ASP A 3 18.21 -61.74 -26.11
N ALA A 4 17.95 -61.57 -24.81
CA ALA A 4 16.62 -61.25 -24.30
C ALA A 4 16.32 -59.78 -24.59
N ARG A 5 15.77 -59.50 -25.78
CA ARG A 5 15.32 -58.16 -26.14
C ARG A 5 14.07 -57.82 -25.35
N GLU A 6 14.19 -56.85 -24.45
CA GLU A 6 13.03 -56.29 -23.75
C GLU A 6 12.00 -55.75 -24.76
N PRO A 7 10.70 -55.95 -24.50
CA PRO A 7 9.66 -55.36 -25.32
C PRO A 7 9.76 -53.83 -25.22
N ARG A 8 10.14 -53.20 -26.33
CA ARG A 8 10.22 -51.74 -26.45
C ARG A 8 8.89 -51.13 -25.99
N PRO A 9 8.89 -50.07 -25.17
CA PRO A 9 7.68 -49.32 -24.87
C PRO A 9 7.08 -48.88 -26.20
N SER A 10 5.89 -49.40 -26.52
CA SER A 10 5.14 -48.91 -27.67
C SER A 10 4.81 -47.44 -27.38
N LEU A 11 5.58 -46.53 -27.96
CA LEU A 11 5.24 -45.11 -28.04
C LEU A 11 3.96 -45.02 -28.86
N ARG A 12 2.81 -45.21 -28.20
CA ARG A 12 1.53 -44.89 -28.81
C ARG A 12 1.64 -43.41 -29.20
N PRO A 13 1.51 -43.06 -30.49
CA PRO A 13 1.43 -41.65 -30.85
C PRO A 13 0.22 -41.11 -30.08
N ALA A 14 0.48 -40.20 -29.13
CA ALA A 14 -0.58 -39.49 -28.43
C ALA A 14 -1.46 -38.87 -29.52
N GLY A 15 -2.70 -39.34 -29.63
CA GLY A 15 -3.66 -38.81 -30.59
C GLY A 15 -3.74 -37.30 -30.40
N ARG A 16 -3.66 -36.54 -31.49
CA ARG A 16 -3.74 -35.09 -31.45
C ARG A 16 -5.01 -34.70 -30.68
N PRO A 17 -4.92 -33.78 -29.70
CA PRO A 17 -6.10 -33.32 -28.98
C PRO A 17 -7.15 -32.85 -29.97
N SER A 18 -8.41 -33.20 -29.74
CA SER A 18 -9.50 -32.69 -30.56
C SER A 18 -9.57 -31.17 -30.43
N LEU A 19 -9.88 -30.45 -31.51
CA LEU A 19 -9.92 -28.97 -31.51
C LEU A 19 -10.75 -28.37 -30.36
N PRO A 20 -11.92 -28.93 -29.96
CA PRO A 20 -12.67 -28.44 -28.81
C PRO A 20 -11.91 -28.57 -27.48
N GLN A 21 -11.14 -29.66 -27.34
CA GLN A 21 -10.40 -29.97 -26.13
C GLN A 21 -9.17 -29.06 -25.98
N LEU A 22 -8.53 -28.72 -27.09
CA LEU A 22 -7.44 -27.74 -27.12
C LEU A 22 -7.90 -26.34 -26.69
N VAL A 23 -9.10 -25.93 -27.11
CA VAL A 23 -9.70 -24.64 -26.72
C VAL A 23 -10.00 -24.60 -25.22
N LEU A 24 -10.50 -25.69 -24.66
CA LEU A 24 -10.74 -25.79 -23.21
C LEU A 24 -9.44 -25.74 -22.41
N GLU A 25 -8.40 -26.44 -22.85
CA GLU A 25 -7.07 -26.41 -22.20
C GLU A 25 -6.42 -25.02 -22.27
N LEU A 26 -6.47 -24.35 -23.43
CA LEU A 26 -5.98 -22.97 -23.58
C LEU A 26 -6.72 -22.00 -22.67
N ARG A 27 -8.05 -22.15 -22.58
CA ARG A 27 -8.89 -21.34 -21.68
C ARG A 27 -8.51 -21.59 -20.23
N ASP A 28 -8.32 -22.84 -19.82
CA ASP A 28 -7.98 -23.18 -18.44
C ASP A 28 -6.58 -22.68 -18.07
N LEU A 29 -5.62 -22.77 -18.98
CA LEU A 29 -4.28 -22.20 -18.83
C LEU A 29 -4.30 -20.67 -18.74
N LEU A 30 -5.09 -19.99 -19.57
CA LEU A 30 -5.27 -18.54 -19.49
C LEU A 30 -5.90 -18.12 -18.17
N VAL A 31 -6.97 -18.80 -17.75
CA VAL A 31 -7.63 -18.52 -16.47
C VAL A 31 -6.65 -18.77 -15.31
N ALA A 32 -5.89 -19.86 -15.35
CA ALA A 32 -4.88 -20.16 -14.34
C ALA A 32 -3.77 -19.11 -14.29
N TYR A 33 -3.29 -18.65 -15.44
CA TYR A 33 -2.28 -17.60 -15.56
C TYR A 33 -2.81 -16.28 -15.01
N PHE A 34 -3.99 -15.82 -15.42
CA PHE A 34 -4.59 -14.61 -14.84
C PHE A 34 -4.75 -14.74 -13.33
N LYS A 35 -5.13 -15.91 -12.83
CA LYS A 35 -5.26 -16.16 -11.39
C LYS A 35 -3.90 -16.12 -10.68
N GLN A 36 -2.83 -16.62 -11.28
CA GLN A 36 -1.47 -16.54 -10.73
C GLN A 36 -0.92 -15.12 -10.80
N GLU A 37 -0.96 -14.50 -11.97
CA GLU A 37 -0.39 -13.19 -12.23
C GLU A 37 -1.11 -12.08 -11.46
N THR A 38 -2.38 -12.26 -11.07
CA THR A 38 -3.14 -11.25 -10.33
C THR A 38 -3.22 -11.50 -8.82
N LEU A 39 -3.31 -12.75 -8.36
CA LEU A 39 -3.44 -13.03 -6.92
C LEU A 39 -2.13 -12.80 -6.17
N LEU A 40 -0.98 -13.10 -6.78
CA LEU A 40 0.32 -12.81 -6.17
C LEU A 40 0.51 -11.30 -5.90
N PRO A 41 0.34 -10.39 -6.88
CA PRO A 41 0.48 -8.97 -6.60
C PRO A 41 -0.62 -8.42 -5.71
N LEU A 42 -1.85 -8.96 -5.77
CA LEU A 42 -2.94 -8.46 -4.92
C LEU A 42 -2.72 -8.78 -3.44
N ARG A 43 -2.15 -9.94 -3.13
CA ARG A 43 -1.79 -10.32 -1.75
C ARG A 43 -0.69 -9.42 -1.18
N GLU A 44 0.33 -9.12 -1.98
CA GLU A 44 1.40 -8.20 -1.59
C GLU A 44 0.89 -6.77 -1.42
N LEU A 45 0.03 -6.30 -2.34
CA LEU A 45 -0.61 -4.99 -2.24
C LEU A 45 -1.52 -4.89 -1.01
N GLY A 46 -2.26 -5.95 -0.68
CA GLY A 46 -3.10 -6.01 0.50
C GLY A 46 -2.31 -5.82 1.80
N ARG A 47 -1.13 -6.44 1.90
CA ARG A 47 -0.22 -6.25 3.04
C ARG A 47 0.34 -4.83 3.10
N TYR A 48 0.79 -4.29 1.98
CA TYR A 48 1.27 -2.90 1.92
C TYR A 48 0.18 -1.90 2.31
N LEU A 49 -1.04 -2.09 1.81
CA LEU A 49 -2.19 -1.27 2.15
C LEU A 49 -2.56 -1.40 3.63
N ALA A 50 -2.53 -2.60 4.21
CA ALA A 50 -2.79 -2.81 5.63
C ALA A 50 -1.78 -2.05 6.51
N PHE A 51 -0.48 -2.13 6.19
CA PHE A 51 0.53 -1.32 6.88
C PHE A 51 0.36 0.18 6.63
N GLY A 52 -0.05 0.58 5.43
CA GLY A 52 -0.36 1.97 5.11
C GLY A 52 -1.53 2.52 5.94
N VAL A 53 -2.62 1.75 6.06
CA VAL A 53 -3.79 2.11 6.87
C VAL A 53 -3.43 2.15 8.36
N ALA A 54 -2.76 1.12 8.87
CA ALA A 54 -2.32 1.08 10.26
C ALA A 54 -1.40 2.26 10.60
N GLY A 55 -0.43 2.55 9.72
CA GLY A 55 0.45 3.71 9.86
C GLY A 55 -0.29 5.04 9.79
N SER A 56 -1.29 5.16 8.90
CA SER A 56 -2.12 6.37 8.78
C SER A 56 -2.95 6.62 10.03
N VAL A 57 -3.54 5.57 10.62
CA VAL A 57 -4.29 5.66 11.88
C VAL A 57 -3.37 6.07 13.03
N LEU A 58 -2.19 5.44 13.13
CA LEU A 58 -1.23 5.75 14.17
C LEU A 58 -0.71 7.19 14.07
N LEU A 59 -0.32 7.64 12.86
CA LEU A 59 0.13 9.01 12.62
C LEU A 59 -0.99 10.03 12.84
N GLY A 60 -2.20 9.77 12.34
CA GLY A 60 -3.34 10.65 12.55
C GLY A 60 -3.65 10.82 14.05
N THR A 61 -3.62 9.71 14.80
CA THR A 61 -3.80 9.74 16.25
C THR A 61 -2.68 10.52 16.95
N GLY A 62 -1.42 10.30 16.57
CA GLY A 62 -0.29 11.03 17.13
C GLY A 62 -0.36 12.54 16.88
N VAL A 63 -0.74 12.95 15.67
CA VAL A 63 -0.94 14.37 15.34
C VAL A 63 -2.09 14.97 16.14
N MET A 64 -3.18 14.24 16.33
CA MET A 64 -4.30 14.68 17.17
C MET A 64 -3.87 14.89 18.62
N LEU A 65 -3.12 13.94 19.20
CA LEU A 65 -2.60 14.05 20.55
C LEU A 65 -1.61 15.23 20.70
N LEU A 66 -0.74 15.44 19.71
CA LEU A 66 0.16 16.60 19.69
C LEU A 66 -0.61 17.92 19.61
N ALA A 67 -1.65 18.00 18.79
CA ALA A 67 -2.50 19.19 18.70
C ALA A 67 -3.19 19.50 20.03
N LEU A 68 -3.75 18.48 20.69
CA LEU A 68 -4.36 18.61 22.01
C LEU A 68 -3.33 19.00 23.08
N GLY A 69 -2.13 18.41 23.04
CA GLY A 69 -1.03 18.75 23.93
C GLY A 69 -0.56 20.19 23.74
N CYS A 70 -0.40 20.65 22.50
CA CYS A 70 -0.05 22.03 22.17
C CYS A 70 -1.12 23.01 22.62
N LEU A 71 -2.40 22.71 22.36
CA LEU A 71 -3.53 23.51 22.84
C LEU A 71 -3.50 23.61 24.36
N ARG A 72 -3.26 22.49 25.05
CA ARG A 72 -3.23 22.45 26.51
C ARG A 72 -2.03 23.20 27.08
N LEU A 73 -0.85 23.13 26.47
CA LEU A 73 0.30 23.93 26.87
C LEU A 73 0.00 25.43 26.73
N LEU A 74 -0.58 25.85 25.59
CA LEU A 74 -0.99 27.24 25.41
C LEU A 74 -2.01 27.69 26.46
N GLN A 75 -3.01 26.87 26.74
CA GLN A 75 -4.04 27.20 27.73
C GLN A 75 -3.51 27.19 29.17
N THR A 76 -2.54 26.30 29.49
CA THR A 76 -1.97 26.18 30.85
C THR A 76 -1.01 27.32 31.16
N GLU A 77 -0.12 27.67 30.22
CA GLU A 77 0.89 28.72 30.42
C GLU A 77 0.28 30.12 30.30
N THR A 78 -0.80 30.29 29.52
CA THR A 78 -1.41 31.60 29.29
C THR A 78 -2.60 31.88 30.22
N GLY A 79 -3.09 30.88 30.96
CA GLY A 79 -3.94 31.03 32.16
C GLY A 79 -5.15 31.97 32.00
N GLU A 80 -4.98 33.23 32.39
CA GLU A 80 -6.02 34.27 32.39
C GLU A 80 -5.94 35.25 31.19
N ALA A 81 -4.85 35.23 30.41
CA ALA A 81 -4.60 36.21 29.35
C ALA A 81 -5.42 35.97 28.07
N PHE A 82 -6.00 34.78 27.89
CA PHE A 82 -6.92 34.48 26.79
C PHE A 82 -8.38 34.28 27.23
N ASP A 83 -8.73 34.64 28.47
CA ASP A 83 -10.10 34.46 28.96
C ASP A 83 -11.08 35.51 28.37
N GLY A 84 -12.36 35.13 28.26
CA GLY A 84 -13.41 35.98 27.68
C GLY A 84 -13.34 36.10 26.14
N ASN A 85 -13.20 37.31 25.62
CA ASN A 85 -13.28 37.61 24.18
C ASN A 85 -12.09 37.08 23.35
N TRP A 86 -11.04 36.58 24.00
CA TRP A 86 -9.81 36.08 23.37
C TRP A 86 -9.68 34.55 23.39
N SER A 87 -10.70 33.84 23.86
CA SER A 87 -10.70 32.37 24.00
C SER A 87 -10.56 31.61 22.69
N TRP A 88 -10.81 32.26 21.54
CA TRP A 88 -10.65 31.69 20.20
C TRP A 88 -9.19 31.65 19.71
N VAL A 89 -8.29 32.45 20.28
CA VAL A 89 -6.90 32.62 19.83
C VAL A 89 -6.07 31.33 19.96
N PRO A 90 -6.12 30.58 21.08
CA PRO A 90 -5.41 29.31 21.19
C PRO A 90 -5.77 28.30 20.08
N TYR A 91 -7.04 28.27 19.66
CA TYR A 91 -7.49 27.40 18.59
C TYR A 91 -6.92 27.81 17.23
N VAL A 92 -6.87 29.11 16.93
CA VAL A 92 -6.28 29.64 15.68
C VAL A 92 -4.78 29.34 15.61
N ILE A 93 -4.06 29.45 16.73
CA ILE A 93 -2.63 29.13 16.78
C ILE A 93 -2.40 27.64 16.50
N VAL A 94 -3.17 26.75 17.11
CA VAL A 94 -3.04 25.30 16.86
C VAL A 94 -3.36 24.96 15.40
N VAL A 95 -4.39 25.59 14.82
CA VAL A 95 -4.69 25.44 13.38
C VAL A 95 -3.52 25.92 12.52
N ALA A 96 -2.92 27.07 12.84
CA ALA A 96 -1.76 27.58 12.11
C ALA A 96 -0.56 26.61 12.20
N VAL A 97 -0.27 26.06 13.38
CA VAL A 97 0.79 25.06 13.58
C VAL A 97 0.53 23.80 12.74
N LEU A 98 -0.71 23.31 12.71
CA LEU A 98 -1.07 22.16 11.88
C LEU A 98 -0.93 22.45 10.37
N MET A 99 -1.32 23.65 9.92
CA MET A 99 -1.17 24.07 8.53
C MET A 99 0.29 24.18 8.11
N ILE A 100 1.15 24.72 8.97
CA ILE A 100 2.61 24.78 8.73
C ILE A 100 3.17 23.36 8.67
N GLY A 101 2.83 22.49 9.63
CA GLY A 101 3.27 21.09 9.62
C GLY A 101 2.83 20.33 8.36
N ALA A 102 1.60 20.57 7.91
CA ALA A 102 1.08 19.99 6.66
C ALA A 102 1.83 20.52 5.43
N ALA A 103 2.10 21.84 5.37
CA ALA A 103 2.86 22.45 4.29
C ALA A 103 4.30 21.90 4.21
N VAL A 104 4.99 21.80 5.34
CA VAL A 104 6.34 21.21 5.42
C VAL A 104 6.32 19.75 4.96
N THR A 105 5.34 18.96 5.41
CA THR A 105 5.18 17.56 4.99
C THR A 105 4.93 17.46 3.48
N TRP A 106 4.13 18.37 2.93
CA TRP A 106 3.85 18.43 1.50
C TRP A 106 5.09 18.79 0.68
N THR A 107 5.86 19.81 1.09
CA THR A 107 7.09 20.22 0.40
C THR A 107 8.16 19.14 0.48
N ALA A 108 8.29 18.46 1.63
CA ALA A 108 9.20 17.32 1.78
C ALA A 108 8.83 16.20 0.81
N ARG A 109 7.55 15.80 0.75
CA ARG A 109 7.05 14.80 -0.22
C ARG A 109 7.33 15.19 -1.68
N LYS A 110 7.24 16.48 -2.01
CA LYS A 110 7.52 16.98 -3.38
C LYS A 110 9.01 16.94 -3.70
N ALA A 111 9.88 17.36 -2.78
CA ALA A 111 11.33 17.36 -2.96
C ALA A 111 11.88 15.94 -3.22
N PHE A 112 11.44 14.96 -2.46
CA PHE A 112 11.80 13.55 -2.67
C PHE A 112 11.30 12.97 -4.00
N ARG A 113 10.20 13.51 -4.54
CA ARG A 113 9.71 13.09 -5.87
C ARG A 113 10.59 13.63 -6.99
N VAL A 114 10.98 14.90 -6.90
CA VAL A 114 11.76 15.60 -7.94
C VAL A 114 13.20 15.06 -8.02
N SER A 115 13.86 14.78 -6.90
CA SER A 115 15.24 14.23 -6.92
C SER A 115 15.32 12.91 -7.68
N LYS A 116 14.29 12.07 -7.53
CA LYS A 116 14.22 10.74 -8.15
C LYS A 116 14.02 10.78 -9.67
N GLU A 117 13.55 11.91 -10.22
CA GLU A 117 13.41 12.15 -11.66
C GLU A 117 14.72 12.62 -12.30
N LEU A 118 15.65 13.18 -11.52
CA LEU A 118 16.96 13.64 -12.01
C LEU A 118 18.03 12.53 -11.98
N GLU A 119 17.83 11.51 -11.15
CA GLU A 119 18.72 10.34 -11.03
C GLU A 119 18.39 9.21 -12.01
N ARG A 120 17.34 9.34 -12.83
CA ARG A 120 16.91 8.32 -13.80
C ARG A 120 17.21 8.77 -15.22
#